data_AF-A0A968IUQ1-F1
#
_entry.id   AF-A0A968IUQ1-F1
#
_cell.length_a   1.000
_cell.length_b   1.000
_cell.length_c   1.000
_cell.angle_alpha   90.00
_cell.angle_beta   90.00
_cell.angle_gamma   90.00
#
_symmetry.space_group_name_H-M   'P 1'
#
loop_
_entity.id
_entity.type
_entity.pdbx_description
1 polymer ?
#
loop_
_entity_poly.entity_id
_entity_poly.type
_entity_poly.pdbx_seq_one_letter_code
_entity_poly.pdbx_strand_id
1 'polypeptide(L)'
;MNSRQTDTVTRVDIRLPNHLYSQIQSIAIAHFNAKIHHRSNKPEVSPTILELIQIGIAHIESNLPVTDKSEADELKKQISDLDMRLKEVESKLSGINLIDI
;
A
#
# COMPACT_ATOMS: atom_id res chain seq x y z
N MET A 1 -11.98 -33.53 29.29
CA MET A 1 -12.51 -32.16 29.16
C MET A 1 -12.06 -31.63 27.81
N ASN A 2 -12.87 -31.76 26.76
CA ASN A 2 -12.51 -31.33 25.41
C ASN A 2 -12.99 -29.89 25.19
N SER A 3 -12.08 -28.94 25.28
CA SER A 3 -12.33 -27.56 24.85
C SER A 3 -12.42 -27.56 23.33
N ARG A 4 -13.62 -27.36 22.77
CA ARG A 4 -13.81 -27.07 21.35
C ARG A 4 -13.36 -25.63 21.11
N GLN A 5 -12.06 -25.41 20.96
CA GLN A 5 -11.56 -24.19 20.33
C GLN A 5 -12.05 -24.19 18.88
N THR A 6 -12.94 -23.26 18.57
CA THR A 6 -13.33 -22.97 17.20
C THR A 6 -12.28 -22.00 16.64
N ASP A 7 -11.33 -22.54 15.89
CA ASP A 7 -10.11 -21.86 15.38
C ASP A 7 -10.35 -20.76 14.32
N THR A 8 -11.56 -20.20 14.24
CA THR A 8 -11.95 -19.32 13.12
C THR A 8 -11.81 -17.83 13.41
N VAL A 9 -11.61 -17.43 14.68
CA VAL A 9 -11.54 -16.02 15.09
C VAL A 9 -10.35 -15.81 16.03
N THR A 10 -9.42 -14.94 15.62
CA THR A 10 -8.35 -14.46 16.49
C THR A 10 -8.74 -13.12 17.10
N ARG A 11 -8.67 -13.01 18.43
CA ARG A 11 -8.86 -11.73 19.12
C ARG A 11 -7.57 -10.90 19.02
N VAL A 12 -7.70 -9.65 18.60
CA VAL A 12 -6.60 -8.69 18.51
C VAL A 12 -6.94 -7.47 19.36
N ASP A 13 -6.04 -7.08 20.27
CA ASP A 13 -6.18 -5.86 21.06
C ASP A 13 -5.32 -4.74 20.44
N ILE A 14 -5.96 -3.64 20.01
CA ILE A 14 -5.31 -2.51 19.32
C ILE A 14 -5.58 -1.22 20.10
N ARG A 15 -4.57 -0.36 20.22
CA ARG A 15 -4.72 1.01 20.77
C ARG A 15 -4.90 1.99 19.63
N LEU A 16 -6.09 2.59 19.53
CA LEU A 16 -6.40 3.60 18.52
C LEU A 16 -6.33 5.01 19.11
N PRO A 17 -5.66 5.97 18.43
CA PRO A 17 -5.78 7.38 18.75
C PRO A 17 -7.24 7.85 18.74
N ASN A 18 -7.60 8.73 19.67
CA ASN A 18 -8.98 9.20 19.82
C ASN A 18 -9.55 9.82 18.53
N HIS A 19 -8.74 10.57 17.78
CA HIS A 19 -9.18 11.19 16.53
C HIS A 19 -9.56 10.15 15.47
N LEU A 20 -8.78 9.08 15.32
CA LEU A 20 -9.10 7.98 14.40
C LEU A 20 -10.36 7.25 14.86
N TYR A 21 -10.47 6.97 16.16
CA TYR A 21 -11.66 6.31 16.69
C TYR A 21 -12.93 7.13 16.42
N SER A 22 -12.89 8.45 16.61
CA SER A 22 -14.01 9.34 16.27
C SER A 22 -14.35 9.31 14.78
N GLN A 23 -13.36 9.31 13.88
CA GLN A 23 -13.59 9.18 12.45
C GLN A 23 -14.26 7.85 12.09
N ILE A 24 -13.80 6.74 12.68
CA ILE A 24 -14.39 5.42 12.50
C ILE A 24 -15.85 5.41 12.97
N GLN A 25 -16.17 6.05 14.09
CA GLN A 25 -17.55 6.20 14.56
C GLN A 25 -18.42 6.98 13.56
N SER A 26 -17.92 8.07 13.00
CA SER A 26 -18.63 8.83 11.96
C SER A 26 -18.90 7.99 10.72
N ILE A 27 -17.91 7.21 10.26
CA ILE A 27 -18.05 6.30 9.11
C ILE A 27 -19.09 5.22 9.42
N ALA A 28 -19.03 4.62 10.60
CA ALA A 28 -19.95 3.58 11.04
C ALA A 28 -21.42 4.05 10.99
N ILE A 29 -21.69 5.27 11.43
CA ILE A 29 -23.03 5.87 11.39
C ILE A 29 -23.44 6.21 9.95
N ALA A 30 -22.57 6.91 9.21
CA ALA A 30 -22.93 7.47 7.91
C ALA A 30 -23.05 6.43 6.79
N HIS A 31 -22.18 5.42 6.78
CA HIS A 31 -22.06 4.47 5.67
C HIS A 31 -22.59 3.08 6.00
N PHE A 32 -22.59 2.68 7.27
CA PHE A 32 -22.92 1.32 7.70
C PHE A 32 -24.15 1.24 8.59
N ASN A 33 -24.83 2.37 8.85
CA ASN A 33 -26.01 2.46 9.73
C ASN A 33 -25.80 1.72 11.07
N ALA A 34 -24.63 1.92 11.68
CA ALA A 34 -24.18 1.13 12.81
C ALA A 34 -25.17 1.20 13.99
N LYS A 35 -25.43 0.04 14.59
CA LYS A 35 -26.27 -0.08 15.77
C LYS A 35 -25.64 0.69 16.93
N ILE A 36 -26.43 1.48 17.63
CA ILE A 36 -25.99 2.16 18.86
C ILE A 36 -26.12 1.18 20.01
N HIS A 37 -25.02 0.98 20.73
CA HIS A 37 -25.00 0.09 21.88
C HIS A 37 -25.70 0.75 23.07
N HIS A 38 -26.80 0.13 23.54
CA HIS A 38 -27.72 0.67 24.55
C HIS A 38 -27.07 1.13 25.87
N ARG A 39 -25.94 0.51 26.28
CA ARG A 39 -25.27 0.86 27.54
C ARG A 39 -24.28 2.03 27.40
N SER A 40 -23.58 2.12 26.27
CA SER A 40 -22.52 3.11 26.08
C SER A 40 -22.99 4.32 25.28
N ASN A 41 -24.16 4.22 24.64
CA ASN A 41 -24.67 5.19 23.66
C ASN A 41 -23.67 5.52 22.55
N LYS A 42 -22.78 4.57 22.25
CA LYS A 42 -21.79 4.66 21.17
C LYS A 42 -22.16 3.71 20.04
N PRO A 43 -21.89 4.07 18.77
CA PRO A 43 -22.05 3.15 17.65
C PRO A 43 -21.13 1.94 17.82
N GLU A 44 -21.61 0.77 17.43
CA GLU A 44 -20.81 -0.44 17.30
C GLU A 44 -19.85 -0.29 16.11
N VAL A 45 -18.56 -0.17 16.40
CA VAL A 45 -17.53 0.11 15.38
C VAL A 45 -16.80 -1.14 14.87
N SER A 46 -16.94 -2.28 15.54
CA SER A 46 -16.20 -3.50 15.15
C SER A 46 -16.43 -3.93 13.70
N PRO A 47 -17.68 -3.95 13.16
CA PRO A 47 -17.91 -4.29 11.77
C PRO A 47 -17.21 -3.31 10.81
N THR A 48 -17.26 -2.01 11.12
CA THR A 48 -16.61 -0.97 10.32
C THR A 48 -15.09 -1.10 10.34
N ILE A 49 -14.50 -1.46 11.48
CA ILE A 49 -13.04 -1.69 11.57
C ILE A 49 -12.62 -2.86 10.68
N LEU A 50 -13.39 -3.95 10.65
CA LEU A 50 -13.09 -5.09 9.79
C LEU A 50 -13.14 -4.72 8.31
N GLU A 51 -14.16 -3.97 7.90
CA GLU A 51 -14.29 -3.50 6.52
C GLU A 51 -13.12 -2.58 6.12
N LEU A 52 -12.76 -1.63 6.99
CA LEU A 52 -11.63 -0.73 6.75
C LEU A 52 -10.30 -1.49 6.64
N ILE A 53 -10.11 -2.55 7.44
CA ILE A 53 -8.95 -3.43 7.34
C ILE A 53 -8.95 -4.15 6.00
N GLN A 54 -10.10 -4.69 5.55
CA GLN A 54 -10.20 -5.40 4.28
C GLN A 54 -9.91 -4.49 3.08
N ILE A 55 -10.47 -3.27 3.09
CA ILE A 55 -10.16 -2.23 2.09
C ILE A 55 -8.67 -1.87 2.13
N GLY A 56 -8.11 -1.70 3.33
CA GLY A 56 -6.70 -1.39 3.53
C GLY A 56 -5.77 -2.47 2.97
N ILE A 57 -6.07 -3.75 3.23
CA ILE A 57 -5.32 -4.90 2.70
C ILE A 57 -5.40 -4.91 1.17
N ALA A 58 -6.61 -4.82 0.60
CA ALA A 58 -6.78 -4.83 -0.86
C ALA A 58 -6.04 -3.66 -1.54
N HIS A 59 -6.06 -2.47 -0.93
CA HIS A 59 -5.34 -1.31 -1.42
C HIS A 59 -3.82 -1.51 -1.35
N ILE A 60 -3.32 -2.10 -0.26
CA ILE A 60 -1.92 -2.44 -0.05
C ILE A 60 -1.47 -3.48 -1.08
N GLU A 61 -2.21 -4.57 -1.29
CA GLU A 61 -1.88 -5.60 -2.27
C GLU A 61 -1.90 -5.07 -3.71
N SER A 62 -2.76 -4.10 -4.01
CA SER A 62 -2.85 -3.49 -5.34
C SER A 62 -1.75 -2.46 -5.63
N ASN A 63 -1.23 -1.79 -4.58
CA ASN A 63 -0.37 -0.61 -4.74
C ASN A 63 1.01 -0.72 -4.09
N LEU A 64 1.23 -1.68 -3.19
CA LEU A 64 2.60 -1.97 -2.79
C LEU A 64 3.30 -2.57 -4.01
N PRO A 65 4.42 -1.98 -4.45
CA PRO A 65 5.26 -2.67 -5.40
C PRO A 65 5.65 -3.98 -4.72
N VAL A 66 5.19 -5.11 -5.28
CA VAL A 66 5.95 -6.35 -5.16
C VAL A 66 7.34 -5.89 -5.54
N THR A 67 8.29 -6.01 -4.61
CA THR A 67 9.68 -5.66 -4.92
C THR A 67 10.18 -6.78 -5.85
N ASP A 68 9.61 -6.87 -7.05
CA ASP A 68 10.18 -7.59 -8.16
C ASP A 68 11.39 -6.76 -8.55
N LYS A 69 12.49 -7.07 -7.85
CA LYS A 69 13.84 -6.63 -8.19
C LYS A 69 14.10 -6.74 -9.70
N SER A 70 13.40 -7.66 -10.38
CA SER A 70 13.38 -7.84 -11.83
C SER A 70 13.10 -6.56 -12.62
N GLU A 71 12.02 -5.81 -12.33
CA GLU A 71 11.70 -4.61 -13.12
C GLU A 71 12.70 -3.48 -12.87
N ALA A 72 13.13 -3.31 -11.61
CA ALA A 72 14.13 -2.32 -11.25
C ALA A 72 15.51 -2.64 -11.88
N ASP A 73 15.88 -3.91 -11.96
CA ASP A 73 17.12 -4.35 -12.58
C ASP A 73 17.06 -4.27 -14.12
N GLU A 74 15.89 -4.50 -14.71
CA GLU A 74 15.66 -4.34 -16.15
C GLU A 74 15.73 -2.87 -16.57
N LEU A 75 15.10 -1.97 -15.79
CA LEU A 75 15.20 -0.52 -16.00
C LEU A 75 16.64 -0.01 -15.83
N LYS A 76 17.38 -0.51 -14.83
CA LYS A 76 18.82 -0.18 -14.68
C LYS A 76 19.63 -0.63 -15.88
N LYS A 77 19.34 -1.82 -16.42
CA LYS A 77 20.02 -2.35 -17.62
C LYS A 77 19.73 -1.47 -18.84
N GLN A 78 18.49 -1.03 -19.03
CA GLN A 78 18.12 -0.12 -20.12
C GLN A 78 18.81 1.24 -19.99
N ILE A 79 18.87 1.81 -18.78
CA ILE A 79 19.58 3.07 -18.53
C ILE A 79 21.07 2.93 -18.84
N SER A 80 21.70 1.83 -18.42
CA SER A 80 23.11 1.58 -18.71
C SER A 80 23.40 1.43 -20.21
N ASP A 81 22.49 0.82 -20.97
CA ASP A 81 22.62 0.69 -22.43
C ASP A 81 22.49 2.05 -23.13
N LEU A 82 21.52 2.87 -22.68
CA LEU A 82 21.33 4.23 -23.20
C LEU A 82 22.55 5.10 -22.95
N ASP A 83 23.13 5.07 -21.75
CA ASP A 83 24.36 5.81 -21.41
C ASP A 83 25.54 5.41 -22.30
N MET A 84 25.70 4.11 -22.58
CA MET A 84 26.76 3.61 -23.46
C MET A 84 26.58 4.11 -24.89
N ARG A 85 25.36 4.04 -25.42
CA ARG A 85 25.03 4.54 -26.76
C ARG A 85 25.23 6.04 -26.87
N LEU A 86 24.89 6.80 -25.82
CA LEU A 86 25.07 8.25 -25.79
C LEU A 86 26.55 8.62 -25.85
N LYS A 87 27.40 7.96 -25.04
CA LYS A 87 28.86 8.13 -25.10
C LYS A 87 29.45 7.80 -26.46
N GLU A 88 28.94 6.75 -27.12
CA GLU A 88 29.41 6.37 -28.45
C GLU A 88 29.07 7.45 -29.50
N VAL A 89 27.86 8.01 -29.44
CA VAL A 89 27.43 9.11 -30.31
C VAL A 89 28.25 10.37 -30.06
N GLU A 90 28.47 10.74 -28.79
CA GLU A 90 29.31 11.88 -28.41
C GLU A 90 30.75 11.73 -28.93
N SER A 91 31.34 10.53 -28.80
CA SER A 91 32.66 10.23 -29.33
C SER A 91 32.72 10.41 -30.85
N LYS A 92 31.75 9.86 -31.59
CA LYS A 92 31.67 10.01 -33.06
C LYS A 92 31.52 11.47 -33.48
N LEU A 93 30.70 12.26 -32.78
CA LEU A 93 30.51 13.69 -33.06
C LEU A 93 31.78 14.50 -32.78
N SER A 94 32.51 14.17 -31.71
CA SER A 94 33.78 14.83 -31.39
C SER A 94 34.88 14.56 -32.43
N GLY A 95 34.88 13.36 -33.03
CA GLY A 95 35.83 12.99 -34.08
C GLY A 95 35.55 13.65 -35.44
N ILE A 96 34.30 14.02 -35.72
CA ILE A 96 33.91 14.69 -36.98
C ILE A 96 34.32 16.18 -36.97
N ASN A 97 34.28 16.84 -35.81
CA ASN A 97 34.63 18.26 -35.68
C ASN A 97 36.14 18.58 -35.82
N LEU A 98 37.00 17.59 -36.04
CA LEU A 98 38.46 17.77 -36.24
C LEU A 98 38.90 17.71 -37.71
N ILE A 99 37.97 17.45 -38.65
CA ILE A 99 38.32 17.25 -40.08
C ILE A 99 38.02 18.51 -40.93
N ASP A 100 37.28 19.49 -40.41
CA ASP A 100 36.89 20.72 -41.12
C ASP A 100 37.60 22.00 -40.60
N ILE A 101 38.93 21.97 -40.47
CA ILE A 101 39.78 23.18 -40.38
C ILE A 101 41.03 23.03 -41.25
#